data_AF-A0A7C0VAB4-F1
#
_entry.id   AF-A0A7C0VAB4-F1
#
_cell.length_a   1.000
_cell.length_b   1.000
_cell.length_c   1.000
_cell.angle_alpha   90.00
_cell.angle_beta   90.00
_cell.angle_gamma   90.00
#
_symmetry.space_group_name_H-M   'P 1'
#
loop_
_entity.id
_entity.type
_entity.pdbx_description
1 polymer ?
#
loop_
_entity_poly.entity_id
_entity_poly.type
_entity_poly.pdbx_seq_one_letter_code
_entity_poly.pdbx_strand_id
1 'polypeptide(L)'
;MEDLLILISPRILALKNRVNRIEKRFKIVYVVIGGIILWVGISYACIKVLFYFKSIEVIGDLLNYRLLSMILLTFFSLLIISNIITSLSNLYISRDLELLHSMPVSSDKIYVAKAFYTLLDSSWMIAVFGIPVLIAFGWVYKTGALYYFHMLHCIFAFVIISANMGIMVTMILTNLFPAQRTKDILMLLTVIMIASLYLLFRLLRPERLVDPDSFFSIIHYMGALKKTDSPYLPTFWITSILWSLLTNKKGSPFIFNTLMLWSTALALTVINIWLSRWIYFKGYSKAHEAKRRIITGSFINNIIKKLLSPFMSQDLVLMIDKEIRTFFRDNTQWSQLLLLLALIVVYLYNFKVLPLEKAYIRIDILQNEIAFLNLGLSGFVVSAIATRFIYPSISSEGEAFWIIRSSPFSMHRFIWCKYLIYLPFMLILGGILIISTNIILNVSKTLMYSTSITLFFITFSIVAIALRIGAQYPNFRYENIAQISTGIGGLTFMIISVAFITLIMAIEAGPVYILFISEFKDMSISILKWIYIILSFSFVLFLTFFITYRSLKIAILRLERLET
;
A
#
# COMPACT_ATOMS: atom_id res chain seq x y z
N MET A 1 -16.90 14.33 30.60
CA MET A 1 -16.23 13.12 30.06
C MET A 1 -17.22 12.16 29.43
N GLU A 2 -18.46 12.08 29.95
CA GLU A 2 -19.54 11.25 29.41
C GLU A 2 -19.80 11.49 27.90
N ASP A 3 -19.91 12.75 27.47
CA ASP A 3 -20.11 13.06 26.04
C ASP A 3 -19.03 12.47 25.13
N LEU A 4 -17.77 12.46 25.60
CA LEU A 4 -16.65 11.94 24.82
C LEU A 4 -16.70 10.42 24.72
N LEU A 5 -17.09 9.74 25.80
CA LEU A 5 -17.34 8.30 25.80
C LEU A 5 -18.50 7.93 24.88
N ILE A 6 -19.57 8.73 24.88
CA ILE A 6 -20.73 8.57 23.99
C ILE A 6 -20.31 8.73 22.53
N LEU A 7 -19.48 9.72 22.19
CA LEU A 7 -18.96 9.92 20.83
C LEU A 7 -18.08 8.77 20.34
N ILE A 8 -17.36 8.09 21.24
CA ILE A 8 -16.48 6.96 20.91
C ILE A 8 -17.25 5.63 20.80
N SER A 9 -18.37 5.52 21.52
CA SER A 9 -19.17 4.29 21.63
C SER A 9 -19.64 3.67 20.30
N PRO A 10 -20.06 4.40 19.25
CA PRO A 10 -20.62 3.79 18.05
C PRO A 10 -19.59 2.93 17.32
N ARG A 11 -18.31 3.35 17.35
CA ARG A 11 -17.23 2.61 16.69
C ARG A 11 -16.87 1.32 17.45
N ILE A 12 -16.87 1.39 18.79
CA ILE A 12 -16.66 0.20 19.64
C ILE A 12 -17.82 -0.79 19.45
N LEU A 13 -19.05 -0.30 19.42
CA LEU A 13 -20.25 -1.11 19.16
C LEU A 13 -20.25 -1.69 17.75
N ALA A 14 -19.84 -0.92 16.73
CA ALA A 14 -19.70 -1.39 15.35
C ALA A 14 -18.67 -2.51 15.26
N LEU A 15 -17.50 -2.37 15.90
CA LEU A 15 -16.49 -3.43 15.97
C LEU A 15 -17.03 -4.68 16.67
N LYS A 16 -17.66 -4.53 17.83
CA LYS A 16 -18.28 -5.64 18.58
C LYS A 16 -19.35 -6.36 17.75
N ASN A 17 -20.22 -5.62 17.09
CA ASN A 17 -21.27 -6.17 16.24
C ASN A 17 -20.71 -6.84 14.99
N ARG A 18 -19.64 -6.30 14.40
CA ARG A 18 -18.96 -6.89 13.25
C ARG A 18 -18.30 -8.21 13.61
N VAL A 19 -17.68 -8.31 14.79
CA VAL A 19 -17.13 -9.58 15.32
C VAL A 19 -18.25 -10.59 15.58
N ASN A 20 -19.37 -10.16 16.17
CA ASN A 20 -20.50 -11.03 16.49
C ASN A 20 -21.30 -11.51 15.27
N ARG A 21 -21.40 -10.70 14.20
CA ARG A 21 -22.13 -11.04 12.96
C ARG A 21 -21.34 -11.88 11.97
N ILE A 22 -20.08 -12.22 12.25
CA ILE A 22 -19.33 -13.15 11.39
C ILE A 22 -19.89 -14.56 11.60
N GLU A 23 -20.80 -14.98 10.73
CA GLU A 23 -21.46 -16.31 10.74
C GLU A 23 -20.47 -17.48 10.78
N LYS A 24 -19.25 -17.30 10.27
CA LYS A 24 -18.19 -18.32 10.27
C LYS A 24 -16.99 -17.86 11.09
N ARG A 25 -16.99 -18.17 12.40
CA ARG A 25 -15.90 -17.89 13.36
C ARG A 25 -14.51 -18.28 12.83
N PHE A 26 -14.42 -19.29 11.97
CA PHE A 26 -13.20 -19.70 11.26
C PHE A 26 -12.50 -18.55 10.51
N LYS A 27 -13.23 -17.57 9.97
CA LYS A 27 -12.62 -16.41 9.28
C LYS A 27 -11.76 -15.54 10.21
N ILE A 28 -12.17 -15.37 11.47
CA ILE A 28 -11.40 -14.62 12.47
C ILE A 28 -10.13 -15.40 12.82
N VAL A 29 -10.25 -16.72 12.98
CA VAL A 29 -9.12 -17.61 13.26
C VAL A 29 -8.07 -17.52 12.15
N TYR A 30 -8.46 -17.55 10.87
CA TYR A 30 -7.52 -17.38 9.75
C TYR A 30 -6.81 -16.02 9.76
N VAL A 31 -7.51 -14.93 10.11
CA VAL A 31 -6.89 -13.60 10.20
C VAL A 31 -5.89 -13.53 11.35
N VAL A 32 -6.23 -14.07 12.52
CA VAL A 32 -5.33 -14.09 13.69
C VAL A 32 -4.11 -14.96 13.40
N ILE A 33 -4.30 -16.17 12.86
CA ILE A 33 -3.21 -17.07 12.48
C ILE A 33 -2.32 -16.40 11.41
N GLY A 34 -2.91 -15.80 10.38
CA GLY A 34 -2.17 -15.07 9.35
C GLY A 34 -1.36 -13.90 9.93
N GLY A 35 -1.92 -13.18 10.89
CA GLY A 35 -1.23 -12.11 11.62
C GLY A 35 -0.04 -12.62 12.44
N ILE A 36 -0.21 -13.73 13.16
CA ILE A 36 0.87 -14.36 13.93
C ILE A 36 1.98 -14.87 13.01
N ILE A 37 1.62 -15.54 11.90
CA ILE A 37 2.60 -16.02 10.90
C ILE A 37 3.39 -14.84 10.34
N LEU A 38 2.72 -13.73 10.02
CA LEU A 38 3.38 -12.52 9.54
C LEU A 38 4.32 -11.92 10.61
N TRP A 39 3.89 -11.85 11.87
CA TRP A 39 4.73 -11.39 12.98
C TRP A 39 5.98 -12.25 13.16
N VAL A 40 5.82 -13.56 13.15
CA VAL A 40 6.94 -14.52 13.27
C VAL A 40 7.85 -14.40 12.06
N GLY A 41 7.31 -14.31 10.85
CA GLY A 41 8.08 -14.17 9.62
C GLY A 41 8.93 -12.89 9.59
N ILE A 42 8.34 -11.74 9.94
CA ILE A 42 9.07 -10.46 10.03
C ILE A 42 10.14 -10.53 11.12
N SER A 43 9.80 -11.02 12.31
CA SER A 43 10.75 -11.15 13.41
C SER A 43 11.93 -12.04 13.01
N TYR A 44 11.66 -13.20 12.42
CA TYR A 44 12.68 -14.15 11.97
C TYR A 44 13.59 -13.55 10.89
N ALA A 45 13.03 -12.85 9.90
CA ALA A 45 13.80 -12.16 8.87
C ALA A 45 14.73 -11.10 9.49
N CYS A 46 14.21 -10.27 10.39
CA CYS A 46 15.03 -9.28 11.10
C CYS A 46 16.11 -9.92 11.97
N ILE A 47 15.80 -11.00 12.69
CA ILE A 47 16.78 -11.73 13.51
C ILE A 47 17.94 -12.22 12.65
N LYS A 48 17.68 -12.79 11.47
CA LYS A 48 18.73 -13.22 10.54
C LYS A 48 19.62 -12.06 10.11
N VAL A 49 19.04 -10.92 9.73
CA VAL A 49 19.79 -9.73 9.32
C VAL A 49 20.64 -9.18 10.47
N LEU A 50 20.08 -9.11 11.67
CA LEU A 50 20.78 -8.61 12.87
C LEU A 50 21.93 -9.52 13.29
N PHE A 51 21.75 -10.86 13.23
CA PHE A 51 22.85 -11.80 13.47
C PHE A 51 23.93 -11.71 12.41
N TYR A 52 23.57 -11.53 11.15
CA TYR A 52 24.54 -11.32 10.06
C TYR A 52 25.39 -10.07 10.33
N PHE A 53 24.78 -8.93 10.67
CA PHE A 53 25.55 -7.72 11.00
C PHE A 53 26.38 -7.88 12.27
N LYS A 54 25.86 -8.57 13.29
CA LYS A 54 26.61 -8.84 14.52
C LYS A 54 27.83 -9.74 14.30
N SER A 55 27.82 -10.58 13.27
CA SER A 55 28.96 -11.45 12.92
C SER A 55 30.15 -10.68 12.34
N ILE A 56 29.96 -9.42 11.95
CA ILE A 56 31.02 -8.53 11.46
C ILE A 56 31.70 -7.88 12.68
N GLU A 57 32.90 -8.34 13.01
CA GLU A 57 33.69 -7.84 14.14
C GLU A 57 33.92 -6.32 14.05
N VAL A 58 33.94 -5.64 15.21
CA VAL A 58 34.16 -4.19 15.40
C VAL A 58 33.05 -3.25 14.91
N ILE A 59 32.37 -3.54 13.79
CA ILE A 59 31.40 -2.61 13.15
C ILE A 59 29.94 -3.03 13.40
N GLY A 60 29.67 -4.31 13.69
CA GLY A 60 28.31 -4.86 13.74
C GLY A 60 27.33 -4.11 14.65
N ASP A 61 27.75 -3.71 15.85
CA ASP A 61 26.89 -2.96 16.78
C ASP A 61 26.58 -1.54 16.27
N LEU A 62 27.53 -0.88 15.61
CA LEU A 62 27.32 0.44 15.01
C LEU A 62 26.33 0.35 13.85
N LEU A 63 26.43 -0.71 13.03
CA LEU A 63 25.50 -0.98 11.95
C LEU A 63 24.08 -1.23 12.48
N ASN A 64 23.95 -2.03 13.54
CA ASN A 64 22.67 -2.33 14.17
C ASN A 64 22.03 -1.09 14.82
N TYR A 65 22.81 -0.22 15.48
CA TYR A 65 22.33 1.08 15.95
C TYR A 65 21.79 1.93 14.81
N ARG A 66 22.54 2.00 13.71
CA ARG A 66 22.15 2.77 12.53
C ARG A 66 20.88 2.20 11.90
N LEU A 67 20.78 0.89 11.77
CA LEU A 67 19.60 0.19 11.27
C LEU A 67 18.37 0.51 12.13
N LEU A 68 18.51 0.49 13.46
CA LEU A 68 17.43 0.88 14.37
C LEU A 68 16.99 2.33 14.14
N SER A 69 17.94 3.27 14.05
CA SER A 69 17.66 4.70 13.76
C SER A 69 16.94 4.88 12.42
N MET A 70 17.41 4.18 11.38
CA MET A 70 16.81 4.23 10.04
C MET A 70 15.38 3.68 10.03
N ILE A 71 15.14 2.55 10.71
CA ILE A 71 13.82 1.94 10.82
C ILE A 71 12.84 2.86 11.58
N LEU A 72 13.28 3.45 12.68
CA LEU A 72 12.44 4.39 13.43
C LEU A 72 12.17 5.66 12.62
N LEU A 73 13.16 6.18 11.89
CA LEU A 73 12.97 7.33 11.01
C LEU A 73 11.97 7.04 9.89
N THR A 74 12.06 5.86 9.24
CA THR A 74 11.14 5.49 8.18
C THR A 74 9.72 5.32 8.70
N PHE A 75 9.54 4.64 9.84
CA PHE A 75 8.23 4.55 10.49
C PHE A 75 7.68 5.92 10.87
N PHE A 76 8.52 6.84 11.38
CA PHE A 76 8.07 8.18 11.76
C PHE A 76 7.52 8.96 10.57
N SER A 77 8.28 8.99 9.47
CA SER A 77 7.86 9.69 8.25
C SER A 77 6.58 9.09 7.67
N LEU A 78 6.49 7.76 7.58
CA LEU A 78 5.29 7.10 7.08
C LEU A 78 4.08 7.33 7.98
N LEU A 79 4.26 7.33 9.31
CA LEU A 79 3.19 7.64 10.25
C LEU A 79 2.70 9.08 10.11
N ILE A 80 3.58 10.07 9.96
CA ILE A 80 3.16 11.46 9.74
C ILE A 80 2.30 11.55 8.47
N ILE A 81 2.77 10.99 7.35
CA ILE A 81 2.04 11.02 6.08
C ILE A 81 0.68 10.32 6.22
N SER A 82 0.67 9.14 6.84
CA SER A 82 -0.57 8.40 7.11
C SER A 82 -1.54 9.25 7.92
N ASN A 83 -1.07 9.89 8.99
CA ASN A 83 -1.88 10.74 9.86
C ASN A 83 -2.40 11.99 9.15
N ILE A 84 -1.66 12.60 8.23
CA ILE A 84 -2.17 13.72 7.41
C ILE A 84 -3.37 13.25 6.57
N ILE A 85 -3.27 12.08 5.92
CA ILE A 85 -4.34 11.55 5.06
C ILE A 85 -5.56 11.16 5.89
N THR A 86 -5.37 10.41 6.97
CA THR A 86 -6.46 9.92 7.82
C THR A 86 -7.14 11.06 8.57
N SER A 87 -6.39 12.04 9.06
CA SER A 87 -6.96 13.22 9.74
C SER A 87 -7.83 14.03 8.79
N LEU A 88 -7.46 14.20 7.51
CA LEU A 88 -8.30 14.89 6.53
C LEU A 88 -9.65 14.18 6.36
N SER A 89 -9.62 12.85 6.23
CA SER A 89 -10.83 12.03 6.10
C SER A 89 -11.71 12.12 7.35
N ASN A 90 -11.14 11.97 8.53
CA ASN A 90 -11.88 11.89 9.79
C ASN A 90 -12.38 13.25 10.29
N LEU A 91 -11.58 14.32 10.14
CA LEU A 91 -11.90 15.65 10.68
C LEU A 91 -12.75 16.53 9.76
N TYR A 92 -12.67 16.33 8.44
CA TYR A 92 -13.26 17.25 7.47
C TYR A 92 -14.17 16.62 6.41
N ILE A 93 -14.13 15.30 6.18
CA ILE A 93 -14.86 14.65 5.07
C ILE A 93 -15.88 13.60 5.56
N SER A 94 -15.78 13.14 6.80
CA SER A 94 -16.65 12.08 7.31
C SER A 94 -18.11 12.50 7.37
N ARG A 95 -19.01 11.60 6.91
CA ARG A 95 -20.45 11.89 6.75
C ARG A 95 -21.19 12.10 8.06
N ASP A 96 -20.66 11.55 9.15
CA ASP A 96 -21.20 11.72 10.49
C ASP A 96 -20.92 13.13 11.05
N LEU A 97 -20.02 13.92 10.47
CA LEU A 97 -19.74 15.29 10.93
C LEU A 97 -20.96 16.22 10.86
N GLU A 98 -21.80 16.09 9.83
CA GLU A 98 -23.02 16.90 9.69
C GLU A 98 -23.97 16.65 10.88
N LEU A 99 -24.13 15.39 11.25
CA LEU A 99 -24.91 15.00 12.43
C LEU A 99 -24.23 15.44 13.72
N LEU A 100 -22.91 15.25 13.86
CA LEU A 100 -22.19 15.59 15.09
C LEU A 100 -22.15 17.09 15.38
N HIS A 101 -22.01 17.93 14.35
CA HIS A 101 -22.01 19.39 14.50
C HIS A 101 -23.41 19.99 14.68
N SER A 102 -24.49 19.23 14.40
CA SER A 102 -25.87 19.66 14.72
C SER A 102 -26.31 19.27 16.14
N MET A 103 -25.57 18.40 16.81
CA MET A 103 -25.81 18.04 18.21
C MET A 103 -25.30 19.14 19.17
N PRO A 104 -25.86 19.25 20.39
CA PRO A 104 -25.43 20.23 21.40
C PRO A 104 -24.10 19.83 22.07
N VAL A 105 -23.08 19.52 21.28
CA VAL A 105 -21.74 19.12 21.72
C VAL A 105 -20.72 20.15 21.25
N SER A 106 -19.87 20.62 22.16
CA SER A 106 -18.81 21.58 21.82
C SER A 106 -17.86 21.01 20.76
N SER A 107 -17.45 21.85 19.79
CA SER A 107 -16.52 21.46 18.71
C SER A 107 -15.19 20.89 19.19
N ASP A 108 -14.72 21.28 20.39
CA ASP A 108 -13.53 20.73 21.04
C ASP A 108 -13.67 19.22 21.31
N LYS A 109 -14.82 18.79 21.83
CA LYS A 109 -15.07 17.38 22.15
C LYS A 109 -15.17 16.54 20.87
N ILE A 110 -15.79 17.10 19.83
CA ILE A 110 -15.86 16.47 18.49
C ILE A 110 -14.45 16.33 17.92
N TYR A 111 -13.64 17.39 17.98
CA TYR A 111 -12.24 17.37 17.55
C TYR A 111 -11.45 16.27 18.29
N VAL A 112 -11.49 16.23 19.62
CA VAL A 112 -10.74 15.23 20.41
C VAL A 112 -11.19 13.81 20.07
N ALA A 113 -12.50 13.56 19.92
CA ALA A 113 -13.00 12.26 19.51
C ALA A 113 -12.49 11.83 18.12
N LYS A 114 -12.51 12.75 17.15
CA LYS A 114 -12.01 12.50 15.79
C LYS A 114 -10.47 12.40 15.72
N ALA A 115 -9.75 13.14 16.56
CA ALA A 115 -8.30 13.04 16.70
C ALA A 115 -7.90 11.68 17.30
N PHE A 116 -8.64 11.20 18.30
CA PHE A 116 -8.48 9.87 18.87
C PHE A 116 -8.73 8.77 17.83
N TYR A 117 -9.79 8.91 17.03
CA TYR A 117 -10.05 8.01 15.90
C TYR A 117 -8.92 8.01 14.87
N THR A 118 -8.38 9.17 14.54
CA THR A 118 -7.24 9.30 13.64
C THR A 118 -6.01 8.58 14.19
N LEU A 119 -5.72 8.76 15.48
CA LEU A 119 -4.61 8.08 16.15
C LEU A 119 -4.76 6.55 16.06
N LEU A 120 -5.94 6.02 16.40
CA LEU A 120 -6.20 4.58 16.30
C LEU A 120 -6.09 4.05 14.86
N ASP A 121 -6.65 4.79 13.89
CA ASP A 121 -6.69 4.38 12.48
C ASP A 121 -5.34 4.42 11.78
N SER A 122 -4.40 5.25 12.24
CA SER A 122 -3.05 5.30 11.68
C SER A 122 -2.06 4.40 12.42
N SER A 123 -2.37 3.96 13.64
CA SER A 123 -1.45 3.18 14.49
C SER A 123 -1.34 1.70 14.15
N TRP A 124 -2.27 1.14 13.37
CA TRP A 124 -2.26 -0.30 13.08
C TRP A 124 -0.97 -0.76 12.39
N MET A 125 -0.39 0.08 11.51
CA MET A 125 0.78 -0.30 10.73
C MET A 125 2.02 -0.48 11.62
N ILE A 126 2.26 0.44 12.57
CA ILE A 126 3.41 0.28 13.49
C ILE A 126 3.20 -0.87 14.48
N ALA A 127 1.95 -1.15 14.85
CA ALA A 127 1.63 -2.32 15.66
C ALA A 127 1.96 -3.62 14.89
N VAL A 128 1.60 -3.70 13.60
CA VAL A 128 1.81 -4.90 12.78
C VAL A 128 3.27 -5.08 12.34
N PHE A 129 3.95 -4.01 11.93
CA PHE A 129 5.29 -4.10 11.34
C PHE A 129 6.41 -3.63 12.29
N GLY A 130 6.17 -2.63 13.13
CA GLY A 130 7.19 -2.04 14.00
C GLY A 130 7.48 -2.88 15.24
N ILE A 131 6.44 -3.36 15.93
CA ILE A 131 6.59 -4.16 17.16
C ILE A 131 7.42 -5.44 16.90
N PRO A 132 7.15 -6.27 15.88
CA PRO A 132 7.94 -7.48 15.63
C PRO A 132 9.44 -7.20 15.41
N VAL A 133 9.75 -6.11 14.72
CA VAL A 133 11.14 -5.68 14.47
C VAL A 133 11.83 -5.29 15.77
N LEU A 134 11.17 -4.54 16.65
CA LEU A 134 11.73 -4.15 17.94
C LEU A 134 11.87 -5.34 18.90
N ILE A 135 10.95 -6.31 18.85
CA ILE A 135 11.08 -7.58 19.57
C ILE A 135 12.33 -8.35 19.10
N ALA A 136 12.60 -8.37 17.79
CA ALA A 136 13.79 -9.00 17.23
C ALA A 136 15.10 -8.38 17.78
N PHE A 137 15.16 -7.05 17.92
CA PHE A 137 16.29 -6.38 18.59
C PHE A 137 16.46 -6.85 20.05
N GLY A 138 15.37 -6.88 20.83
CA GLY A 138 15.39 -7.34 22.21
C GLY A 138 15.91 -8.78 22.36
N TRP A 139 15.55 -9.66 21.41
CA TRP A 139 15.96 -11.07 21.41
C TRP A 139 17.44 -11.24 21.04
N VAL A 140 17.94 -10.58 19.99
CA VAL A 140 19.34 -10.72 19.52
C VAL A 140 20.36 -10.19 20.55
N TYR A 141 20.01 -9.14 21.28
CA TYR A 141 20.85 -8.57 22.35
C TYR A 141 20.62 -9.21 23.72
N LYS A 142 19.75 -10.24 23.82
CA LYS A 142 19.43 -10.96 25.07
C LYS A 142 19.07 -10.02 26.23
N THR A 143 18.13 -9.11 25.97
CA THR A 143 17.72 -8.10 26.96
C THR A 143 16.72 -8.61 28.00
N GLY A 144 16.66 -7.95 29.16
CA GLY A 144 15.69 -8.25 30.22
C GLY A 144 14.30 -7.66 29.97
N ALA A 145 13.33 -8.02 30.81
CA ALA A 145 11.92 -7.59 30.69
C ALA A 145 11.72 -6.04 30.65
N LEU A 146 12.63 -5.29 31.26
CA LEU A 146 12.62 -3.83 31.27
C LEU A 146 12.66 -3.23 29.85
N TYR A 147 13.38 -3.86 28.92
CA TYR A 147 13.42 -3.42 27.52
C TYR A 147 12.03 -3.41 26.87
N TYR A 148 11.25 -4.47 27.05
CA TYR A 148 9.93 -4.60 26.45
C TYR A 148 8.92 -3.58 27.01
N PHE A 149 9.01 -3.26 28.30
CA PHE A 149 8.21 -2.19 28.89
C PHE A 149 8.56 -0.82 28.29
N HIS A 150 9.86 -0.51 28.18
CA HIS A 150 10.30 0.76 27.60
C HIS A 150 9.99 0.87 26.11
N MET A 151 10.08 -0.24 25.38
CA MET A 151 9.66 -0.33 23.99
C MET A 151 8.18 0.06 23.82
N LEU A 152 7.28 -0.50 24.62
CA LEU A 152 5.83 -0.24 24.47
C LEU A 152 5.48 1.24 24.69
N HIS A 153 5.97 1.86 25.77
CA HIS A 153 5.65 3.26 26.03
C HIS A 153 6.34 4.22 25.04
N CYS A 154 7.54 3.88 24.54
CA CYS A 154 8.21 4.67 23.53
C CYS A 154 7.42 4.67 22.22
N ILE A 155 6.93 3.50 21.79
CA ILE A 155 6.06 3.39 20.60
C ILE A 155 4.77 4.19 20.81
N PHE A 156 4.19 4.14 22.01
CA PHE A 156 2.98 4.89 22.30
C PHE A 156 3.17 6.40 22.22
N ALA A 157 4.23 6.94 22.85
CA ALA A 157 4.58 8.36 22.75
C ALA A 157 4.93 8.75 21.30
N PHE A 158 5.63 7.88 20.57
CA PHE A 158 5.99 8.08 19.16
C PHE A 158 4.76 8.21 18.25
N VAL A 159 3.76 7.36 18.46
CA VAL A 159 2.47 7.41 17.77
C VAL A 159 1.77 8.74 18.07
N ILE A 160 1.70 9.15 19.34
CA ILE A 160 1.07 10.42 19.74
C ILE A 160 1.75 11.61 19.05
N ILE A 161 3.08 11.66 19.03
CA ILE A 161 3.83 12.74 18.38
C ILE A 161 3.50 12.79 16.89
N SER A 162 3.60 11.65 16.20
CA SER A 162 3.35 11.57 14.74
C SER A 162 1.90 11.93 14.37
N ALA A 163 0.92 11.50 15.17
CA ALA A 163 -0.49 11.81 14.98
C ALA A 163 -0.77 13.29 15.15
N ASN A 164 -0.23 13.89 16.22
CA ASN A 164 -0.41 15.31 16.46
C ASN A 164 0.26 16.17 15.39
N MET A 165 1.46 15.83 14.95
CA MET A 165 2.12 16.53 13.83
C MET A 165 1.28 16.44 12.55
N GLY A 166 0.78 15.24 12.21
CA GLY A 166 -0.04 15.05 11.02
C GLY A 166 -1.36 15.83 11.08
N ILE A 167 -2.07 15.76 12.21
CA ILE A 167 -3.33 16.51 12.42
C ILE A 167 -3.08 18.02 12.35
N MET A 168 -2.00 18.52 12.95
CA MET A 168 -1.65 19.93 12.93
C MET A 168 -1.45 20.44 11.50
N VAL A 169 -0.67 19.70 10.70
CA VAL A 169 -0.44 20.01 9.28
C VAL A 169 -1.76 20.04 8.52
N THR A 170 -2.63 19.05 8.73
CA THR A 170 -3.94 19.01 8.07
C THR A 170 -4.82 20.20 8.44
N MET A 171 -4.92 20.55 9.73
CA MET A 171 -5.74 21.69 10.17
C MET A 171 -5.27 23.01 9.56
N ILE A 172 -3.95 23.21 9.46
CA ILE A 172 -3.36 24.38 8.80
C ILE A 172 -3.67 24.33 7.30
N LEU A 173 -3.47 23.19 6.66
CA LEU A 173 -3.62 23.03 5.23
C LEU A 173 -5.06 23.27 4.75
N THR A 174 -6.04 22.73 5.46
CA THR A 174 -7.47 22.92 5.14
C THR A 174 -7.93 24.36 5.35
N ASN A 175 -7.24 25.15 6.17
CA ASN A 175 -7.56 26.56 6.36
C ASN A 175 -6.87 27.50 5.37
N LEU A 176 -5.64 27.17 4.94
CA LEU A 176 -4.93 27.88 3.88
C LEU A 176 -5.57 27.62 2.51
N PHE A 177 -5.91 26.36 2.25
CA PHE A 177 -6.57 25.93 1.02
C PHE A 177 -8.00 25.48 1.38
N PRO A 178 -9.04 26.28 1.07
CA PRO A 178 -10.42 25.86 1.28
C PRO A 178 -10.64 24.48 0.66
N ALA A 179 -11.28 23.55 1.38
CA ALA A 179 -11.46 22.15 0.94
C ALA A 179 -12.29 22.00 -0.36
N GLN A 180 -12.70 23.14 -0.95
CA GLN A 180 -13.05 23.35 -2.35
C GLN A 180 -12.12 22.64 -3.34
N ARG A 181 -10.86 22.40 -2.96
CA ARG A 181 -9.85 21.71 -3.76
C ARG A 181 -9.36 20.47 -3.03
N THR A 182 -10.21 19.50 -2.72
CA THR A 182 -9.73 18.15 -2.37
C THR A 182 -8.70 17.67 -3.41
N LYS A 183 -8.85 18.04 -4.70
CA LYS A 183 -7.81 17.89 -5.73
C LYS A 183 -6.48 18.54 -5.37
N ASP A 184 -6.46 19.82 -5.01
CA ASP A 184 -5.21 20.54 -4.77
C ASP A 184 -4.61 20.19 -3.41
N ILE A 185 -5.43 19.91 -2.39
CA ILE A 185 -4.98 19.38 -1.10
C ILE A 185 -4.38 17.99 -1.30
N LEU A 186 -5.00 17.10 -2.09
CA LEU A 186 -4.45 15.77 -2.37
C LEU A 186 -3.20 15.85 -3.27
N MET A 187 -3.17 16.74 -4.27
CA MET A 187 -1.97 16.98 -5.08
C MET A 187 -0.83 17.50 -4.23
N LEU A 188 -1.08 18.49 -3.37
CA LEU A 188 -0.09 19.03 -2.46
C LEU A 188 0.35 17.99 -1.43
N LEU A 189 -0.56 17.19 -0.88
CA LEU A 189 -0.23 16.06 -0.01
C LEU A 189 0.65 15.05 -0.74
N THR A 190 0.41 14.84 -2.03
CA THR A 190 1.25 13.97 -2.86
C THR A 190 2.63 14.57 -3.10
N VAL A 191 2.72 15.88 -3.35
CA VAL A 191 4.00 16.59 -3.44
C VAL A 191 4.76 16.51 -2.12
N ILE A 192 4.08 16.71 -0.97
CA ILE A 192 4.66 16.53 0.36
C ILE A 192 5.12 15.10 0.56
N MET A 193 4.33 14.10 0.14
CA MET A 193 4.71 12.69 0.23
C MET A 193 5.98 12.42 -0.59
N ILE A 194 6.04 12.86 -1.84
CA ILE A 194 7.23 12.70 -2.70
C ILE A 194 8.44 13.43 -2.10
N ALA A 195 8.26 14.67 -1.65
CA ALA A 195 9.32 15.45 -1.00
C ALA A 195 9.81 14.78 0.29
N SER A 196 8.91 14.24 1.10
CA SER A 196 9.25 13.52 2.34
C SER A 196 9.97 12.21 2.06
N LEU A 197 9.58 11.46 1.03
CA LEU A 197 10.28 10.25 0.60
C LEU A 197 11.66 10.59 0.05
N TYR A 198 11.79 11.66 -0.76
CA TYR A 198 13.07 12.14 -1.23
C TYR A 198 13.99 12.57 -0.07
N LEU A 199 13.46 13.35 0.88
CA LEU A 199 14.18 13.74 2.09
C LEU A 199 14.59 12.52 2.90
N LEU A 200 13.71 11.52 3.04
CA LEU A 200 14.00 10.25 3.71
C LEU A 200 15.14 9.51 3.01
N PHE A 201 15.11 9.33 1.69
CA PHE A 201 16.22 8.71 0.94
C PHE A 201 17.54 9.49 1.12
N ARG A 202 17.46 10.82 1.08
CA ARG A 202 18.61 11.71 1.26
C ARG A 202 19.17 11.71 2.69
N LEU A 203 18.31 11.55 3.70
CA LEU A 203 18.70 11.45 5.11
C LEU A 203 19.27 10.07 5.43
N LEU A 204 18.70 9.02 4.84
CA LEU A 204 19.16 7.64 5.02
C LEU A 204 20.51 7.40 4.35
N ARG A 205 20.81 8.05 3.22
CA ARG A 205 22.04 7.84 2.42
C ARG A 205 22.41 6.35 2.29
N PRO A 206 21.48 5.49 1.79
CA PRO A 206 21.73 4.05 1.71
C PRO A 206 22.95 3.70 0.86
N GLU A 207 23.29 4.56 -0.11
CA GLU A 207 24.45 4.46 -1.02
C GLU A 207 25.78 4.27 -0.26
N ARG A 208 25.98 4.98 0.86
CA ARG A 208 27.22 4.90 1.65
C ARG A 208 27.37 3.62 2.47
N LEU A 209 26.31 2.83 2.63
CA LEU A 209 26.39 1.52 3.29
C LEU A 209 26.92 0.43 2.35
N VAL A 210 26.95 0.68 1.04
CA VAL A 210 27.25 -0.31 -0.01
C VAL A 210 28.62 -0.05 -0.67
N ASP A 211 29.29 1.07 -0.35
CA ASP A 211 30.58 1.50 -0.92
C ASP A 211 31.78 0.78 -0.24
N PRO A 212 32.46 -0.16 -0.93
CA PRO A 212 33.57 -0.94 -0.38
C PRO A 212 34.82 -0.09 -0.09
N ASP A 213 35.05 0.98 -0.84
CA ASP A 213 36.25 1.82 -0.74
C ASP A 213 36.29 2.67 0.54
N SER A 214 35.11 2.92 1.14
CA SER A 214 34.99 3.68 2.39
C SER A 214 35.27 2.85 3.65
N PHE A 215 35.37 1.52 3.53
CA PHE A 215 35.73 0.62 4.64
C PHE A 215 37.20 0.71 5.04
N PHE A 216 38.10 1.11 4.13
CA PHE A 216 39.55 1.18 4.39
C PHE A 216 39.96 2.36 5.29
N SER A 217 39.08 3.32 5.54
CA SER A 217 39.27 4.34 6.56
C SER A 217 38.19 4.24 7.62
N ILE A 218 38.35 3.27 8.53
CA ILE A 218 37.46 3.01 9.67
C ILE A 218 37.14 4.31 10.45
N ILE A 219 38.11 5.22 10.57
CA ILE A 219 37.95 6.51 11.27
C ILE A 219 37.05 7.48 10.49
N HIS A 220 37.19 7.58 9.15
CA HIS A 220 36.29 8.41 8.33
C HIS A 220 34.89 7.79 8.20
N TYR A 221 34.77 6.47 8.16
CA TYR A 221 33.50 5.75 8.17
C TYR A 221 32.75 5.93 9.50
N MET A 222 33.45 5.79 10.63
CA MET A 222 32.91 6.07 11.97
C MET A 222 32.52 7.55 12.15
N GLY A 223 33.30 8.47 11.59
CA GLY A 223 32.99 9.90 11.58
C GLY A 223 31.77 10.25 10.72
N ALA A 224 31.63 9.63 9.55
CA ALA A 224 30.46 9.81 8.68
C ALA A 224 29.19 9.19 9.28
N LEU A 225 29.31 8.06 9.98
CA LEU A 225 28.20 7.39 10.66
C LEU A 225 27.72 8.14 11.92
N LYS A 226 28.63 8.75 12.70
CA LYS A 226 28.28 9.58 13.87
C LYS A 226 27.61 10.91 13.52
N LYS A 227 27.83 11.45 12.32
CA LYS A 227 27.50 12.86 11.98
C LYS A 227 26.04 13.09 11.52
N THR A 228 25.20 12.07 11.44
CA THR A 228 23.89 12.18 10.75
C THR A 228 22.66 12.02 11.67
N ASP A 229 22.85 11.97 12.98
CA ASP A 229 21.73 11.95 13.92
C ASP A 229 21.45 13.39 14.39
N SER A 230 20.30 13.96 14.00
CA SER A 230 19.87 15.26 14.52
C SER A 230 19.37 15.07 15.97
N PRO A 231 19.98 15.73 16.97
CA PRO A 231 19.61 15.57 18.37
C PRO A 231 18.18 16.00 18.70
N TYR A 232 17.53 16.73 17.79
CA TYR A 232 16.21 17.33 17.98
C TYR A 232 15.06 16.44 17.51
N LEU A 233 15.33 15.30 16.87
CA LEU A 233 14.28 14.42 16.35
C LEU A 233 13.79 13.43 17.42
N PRO A 234 12.47 13.18 17.53
CA PRO A 234 11.92 12.16 18.42
C PRO A 234 12.49 10.76 18.16
N THR A 235 12.84 10.47 16.91
CA THR A 235 13.45 9.20 16.49
C THR A 235 14.81 8.98 17.15
N PHE A 236 15.59 10.05 17.35
CA PHE A 236 16.88 9.99 18.05
C PHE A 236 16.70 9.66 19.54
N TRP A 237 15.72 10.30 20.21
CA TRP A 237 15.43 10.02 21.62
C TRP A 237 15.00 8.56 21.82
N ILE A 238 14.14 8.03 20.95
CA ILE A 238 13.71 6.62 21.04
C ILE A 238 14.89 5.68 20.77
N THR A 239 15.66 5.94 19.71
CA THR A 239 16.82 5.11 19.35
C THR A 239 17.81 5.04 20.51
N SER A 240 18.13 6.19 21.12
CA SER A 240 19.07 6.26 22.24
C SER A 240 18.54 5.61 23.52
N ILE A 241 17.24 5.74 23.84
CA ILE A 241 16.59 5.02 24.96
C ILE A 241 16.73 3.52 24.75
N LEU A 242 16.24 3.00 23.62
CA LEU A 242 16.25 1.57 23.32
C LEU A 242 17.66 1.01 23.22
N TRP A 243 18.57 1.73 22.57
CA TRP A 243 19.96 1.31 22.42
C TRP A 243 20.71 1.23 23.74
N SER A 244 20.44 2.16 24.67
CA SER A 244 21.05 2.11 25.99
C SER A 244 20.65 0.87 26.79
N LEU A 245 19.39 0.43 26.64
CA LEU A 245 18.88 -0.81 27.23
C LEU A 245 19.41 -2.06 26.51
N LEU A 246 19.63 -2.00 25.20
CA LEU A 246 20.20 -3.09 24.41
C LEU A 246 21.68 -3.36 24.74
N THR A 247 22.44 -2.29 25.04
CA THR A 247 23.89 -2.37 25.28
C THR A 247 24.29 -2.29 26.75
N ASN A 248 23.32 -2.12 27.68
CA ASN A 248 23.56 -1.91 29.12
C ASN A 248 24.61 -0.82 29.43
N LYS A 249 24.74 0.20 28.56
CA LYS A 249 25.68 1.30 28.77
C LYS A 249 25.24 2.19 29.93
N LYS A 250 25.94 2.11 31.06
CA LYS A 250 25.78 3.00 32.21
C LYS A 250 26.25 4.41 31.83
N GLY A 251 25.39 5.43 32.01
CA GLY A 251 25.70 6.84 31.73
C GLY A 251 25.09 7.44 30.46
N SER A 252 24.22 6.71 29.75
CA SER A 252 23.41 7.32 28.68
C SER A 252 22.38 8.30 29.27
N PRO A 253 21.98 9.36 28.53
CA PRO A 253 20.93 10.30 28.94
C PRO A 253 19.52 9.68 28.83
N PHE A 254 19.34 8.47 29.37
CA PHE A 254 18.12 7.68 29.30
C PHE A 254 16.89 8.41 29.84
N ILE A 255 17.03 8.98 31.04
CA ILE A 255 15.95 9.70 31.74
C ILE A 255 15.61 10.98 30.98
N PHE A 256 16.64 11.74 30.57
CA PHE A 256 16.47 12.97 29.82
C PHE A 256 15.73 12.75 28.49
N ASN A 257 16.13 11.74 27.72
CA ASN A 257 15.48 11.42 26.44
C ASN A 257 14.04 10.93 26.62
N THR A 258 13.77 10.17 27.69
CA THR A 258 12.41 9.71 28.01
C THR A 258 11.50 10.89 28.39
N LEU A 259 12.01 11.82 29.21
CA LEU A 259 11.29 13.04 29.56
C LEU A 259 11.05 13.94 28.35
N MET A 260 12.04 14.08 27.46
CA MET A 260 11.92 14.86 26.23
C MET A 260 10.88 14.27 25.27
N LEU A 261 10.81 12.94 25.18
CA LEU A 261 9.81 12.25 24.36
C LEU A 261 8.38 12.48 24.88
N TRP A 262 8.15 12.33 26.18
CA TRP A 262 6.81 12.50 26.74
C TRP A 262 6.40 13.97 26.85
N SER A 263 7.32 14.88 27.18
CA SER A 263 7.03 16.30 27.22
C SER A 263 6.64 16.84 25.84
N THR A 264 7.31 16.40 24.78
CA THR A 264 6.95 16.77 23.39
C THR A 264 5.62 16.16 22.95
N ALA A 265 5.35 14.89 23.30
CA ALA A 265 4.07 14.26 23.03
C ALA A 265 2.90 15.03 23.67
N LEU A 266 3.02 15.36 24.96
CA LEU A 266 1.98 16.10 25.69
C LEU A 266 1.88 17.55 25.21
N ALA A 267 3.00 18.24 25.00
CA ALA A 267 2.99 19.62 24.49
C ALA A 267 2.25 19.71 23.14
N LEU A 268 2.52 18.78 22.21
CA LEU A 268 1.85 18.73 20.92
C LEU A 268 0.34 18.49 21.04
N THR A 269 -0.12 17.63 21.97
CA THR A 269 -1.56 17.44 22.21
C THR A 269 -2.24 18.73 22.67
N VAL A 270 -1.62 19.46 23.60
CA VAL A 270 -2.16 20.72 24.13
C VAL A 270 -2.17 21.80 23.04
N ILE A 271 -1.07 21.95 22.31
CA ILE A 271 -0.96 22.89 21.19
C ILE A 271 -2.06 22.61 20.16
N ASN A 272 -2.31 21.35 19.83
CA ASN A 272 -3.35 20.98 18.88
C ASN A 272 -4.77 21.30 19.35
N ILE A 273 -5.08 21.09 20.63
CA ILE A 273 -6.38 21.46 21.21
C ILE A 273 -6.56 22.98 21.20
N TRP A 274 -5.50 23.75 21.47
CA TRP A 274 -5.57 25.21 21.35
C TRP A 274 -5.74 25.66 19.91
N LEU A 275 -5.00 25.05 18.99
CA LEU A 275 -5.10 25.34 17.56
C LEU A 275 -6.49 24.98 17.02
N SER A 276 -7.08 23.87 17.46
CA SER A 276 -8.40 23.43 17.01
C SER A 276 -9.47 24.46 17.36
N ARG A 277 -9.43 25.05 18.56
CA ARG A 277 -10.37 26.11 18.96
C ARG A 277 -10.42 27.28 17.99
N TRP A 278 -9.29 27.63 17.39
CA TRP A 278 -9.18 28.79 16.51
C TRP A 278 -9.46 28.46 15.05
N ILE A 279 -9.07 27.26 14.61
CA ILE A 279 -8.89 26.93 13.20
C ILE A 279 -9.81 25.78 12.74
N TYR A 280 -10.20 24.86 13.63
CA TYR A 280 -10.95 23.64 13.25
C TYR A 280 -12.32 23.97 12.65
N PHE A 281 -13.17 24.67 13.38
CA PHE A 281 -14.55 24.95 12.94
C PHE A 281 -14.58 25.82 11.68
N LYS A 282 -13.69 26.82 11.58
CA LYS A 282 -13.53 27.64 10.37
C LYS A 282 -13.14 26.79 9.16
N GLY A 283 -12.21 25.84 9.35
CA GLY A 283 -11.82 24.90 8.30
C GLY A 283 -12.96 23.98 7.88
N TYR A 284 -13.77 23.52 8.86
CA TYR A 284 -14.94 22.67 8.60
C TYR A 284 -16.03 23.40 7.79
N SER A 285 -16.38 24.63 8.20
CA SER A 285 -17.36 25.47 7.49
C SER A 285 -16.92 25.73 6.05
N LYS A 286 -15.66 26.18 5.86
CA LYS A 286 -15.07 26.39 4.52
C LYS A 286 -15.04 25.13 3.66
N ALA A 287 -14.92 23.96 4.28
CA ALA A 287 -14.92 22.68 3.57
C ALA A 287 -16.30 22.30 3.04
N HIS A 288 -17.38 22.65 3.74
CA HIS A 288 -18.75 22.26 3.41
C HIS A 288 -19.55 23.34 2.66
N GLU A 289 -19.23 24.63 2.81
CA GLU A 289 -19.93 25.76 2.14
C GLU A 289 -19.65 25.86 0.62
N ALA A 290 -18.81 24.99 0.08
CA ALA A 290 -18.36 25.05 -1.31
C ALA A 290 -19.43 24.59 -2.32
N LYS A 291 -19.91 25.52 -3.18
CA LYS A 291 -20.72 25.16 -4.37
C LYS A 291 -19.98 24.14 -5.24
N ARG A 292 -20.60 22.98 -5.51
CA ARG A 292 -20.13 22.01 -6.51
C ARG A 292 -19.99 22.72 -7.86
N ARG A 293 -18.77 22.99 -8.31
CA ARG A 293 -18.51 23.44 -9.68
C ARG A 293 -18.94 22.32 -10.64
N ILE A 294 -20.01 22.56 -11.39
CA ILE A 294 -20.42 21.68 -12.49
C ILE A 294 -19.40 21.91 -13.60
N ILE A 295 -18.35 21.08 -13.66
CA ILE A 295 -17.46 21.05 -14.82
C ILE A 295 -18.24 20.37 -15.94
N THR A 296 -18.69 21.18 -16.91
CA THR A 296 -19.28 20.75 -18.18
C THR A 296 -18.18 20.21 -19.09
N GLY A 297 -17.83 18.93 -18.93
CA GLY A 297 -16.82 18.24 -19.73
C GLY A 297 -17.30 17.94 -21.15
N SER A 298 -17.37 18.98 -22.01
CA SER A 298 -17.77 18.86 -23.42
C SER A 298 -16.67 18.24 -24.29
N PHE A 299 -15.39 18.53 -24.01
CA PHE A 299 -14.27 18.12 -24.89
C PHE A 299 -13.99 16.61 -24.91
N ILE A 300 -13.95 15.96 -23.74
CA ILE A 300 -13.73 14.50 -23.61
C ILE A 300 -14.88 13.71 -24.29
N ASN A 301 -16.10 14.27 -24.27
CA ASN A 301 -17.29 13.67 -24.86
C ASN A 301 -17.13 13.47 -26.38
N ASN A 302 -16.59 14.47 -27.07
CA ASN A 302 -16.44 14.44 -28.51
C ASN A 302 -15.33 13.48 -28.95
N ILE A 303 -14.27 13.33 -28.14
CA ILE A 303 -13.18 12.39 -28.43
C ILE A 303 -13.64 10.95 -28.24
N ILE A 304 -14.26 10.61 -27.10
CA ILE A 304 -14.72 9.25 -26.81
C ILE A 304 -15.76 8.81 -27.84
N LYS A 305 -16.74 9.68 -28.14
CA LYS A 305 -17.76 9.38 -29.14
C LYS A 305 -17.13 9.16 -30.51
N LYS A 306 -16.22 10.03 -30.97
CA LYS A 306 -15.59 9.90 -32.30
C LYS A 306 -14.69 8.66 -32.43
N LEU A 307 -14.02 8.25 -31.35
CA LEU A 307 -13.10 7.11 -31.37
C LEU A 307 -13.83 5.76 -31.23
N LEU A 308 -14.89 5.68 -30.43
CA LEU A 308 -15.57 4.42 -30.08
C LEU A 308 -16.89 4.19 -30.82
N SER A 309 -17.55 5.22 -31.36
CA SER A 309 -18.79 5.06 -32.13
C SER A 309 -18.69 4.14 -33.37
N PRO A 310 -17.55 3.99 -34.07
CA PRO A 310 -17.48 3.07 -35.20
C PRO A 310 -17.37 1.60 -34.80
N PHE A 311 -16.98 1.29 -33.55
CA PHE A 311 -16.66 -0.08 -33.13
C PHE A 311 -17.65 -0.68 -32.13
N MET A 312 -18.58 0.12 -31.59
CA MET A 312 -19.40 -0.29 -30.45
C MET A 312 -20.81 0.32 -30.48
N SER A 313 -21.79 -0.39 -29.92
CA SER A 313 -23.17 0.12 -29.81
C SER A 313 -23.25 1.41 -28.98
N GLN A 314 -24.14 2.32 -29.35
CA GLN A 314 -24.35 3.63 -28.71
C GLN A 314 -24.45 3.54 -27.17
N ASP A 315 -25.19 2.55 -26.65
CA ASP A 315 -25.41 2.36 -25.21
C ASP A 315 -24.11 2.05 -24.44
N LEU A 316 -23.23 1.24 -25.04
CA LEU A 316 -21.94 0.89 -24.43
C LEU A 316 -21.00 2.10 -24.42
N VAL A 317 -20.98 2.90 -25.49
CA VAL A 317 -20.16 4.14 -25.56
C VAL A 317 -20.60 5.13 -24.48
N LEU A 318 -21.90 5.26 -24.23
CA LEU A 318 -22.43 6.11 -23.16
C LEU A 318 -22.05 5.61 -21.77
N MET A 319 -22.08 4.29 -21.55
CA MET A 319 -21.63 3.71 -20.27
C MET A 319 -20.12 3.87 -20.07
N ILE A 320 -19.32 3.74 -21.12
CA ILE A 320 -17.87 3.99 -21.08
C ILE A 320 -17.57 5.46 -20.77
N ASP A 321 -18.27 6.40 -21.40
CA ASP A 321 -18.13 7.82 -21.11
C ASP A 321 -18.50 8.14 -19.65
N LYS A 322 -19.58 7.53 -19.14
CA LYS A 322 -19.96 7.64 -17.72
C LYS A 322 -18.83 7.15 -16.81
N GLU A 323 -18.26 5.98 -17.07
CA GLU A 323 -17.16 5.40 -16.27
C GLU A 323 -15.93 6.29 -16.26
N ILE A 324 -15.47 6.74 -17.44
CA ILE A 324 -14.33 7.64 -17.55
C ILE A 324 -14.61 8.94 -16.80
N ARG A 325 -15.79 9.56 -16.96
CA ARG A 325 -16.14 10.77 -16.21
C ARG A 325 -16.14 10.54 -14.71
N THR A 326 -16.68 9.42 -14.25
CA THR A 326 -16.78 9.11 -12.83
C THR A 326 -15.39 8.90 -12.25
N PHE A 327 -14.52 8.17 -12.95
CA PHE A 327 -13.11 7.98 -12.59
C PHE A 327 -12.36 9.32 -12.50
N PHE A 328 -12.50 10.20 -13.50
CA PHE A 328 -11.82 11.50 -13.52
C PHE A 328 -12.41 12.52 -12.52
N ARG A 329 -13.67 12.33 -12.10
CA ARG A 329 -14.35 13.16 -11.11
C ARG A 329 -14.03 12.75 -9.67
N ASP A 330 -13.67 11.50 -9.43
CA ASP A 330 -13.35 11.02 -8.09
C ASP A 330 -11.89 11.34 -7.70
N ASN A 331 -11.72 12.27 -6.77
CA ASN A 331 -10.41 12.73 -6.33
C ASN A 331 -9.65 11.66 -5.55
N THR A 332 -10.36 10.72 -4.92
CA THR A 332 -9.70 9.66 -4.14
C THR A 332 -8.93 8.70 -5.05
N GLN A 333 -9.48 8.38 -6.22
CA GLN A 333 -8.86 7.53 -7.25
C GLN A 333 -7.56 8.15 -7.79
N TRP A 334 -7.53 9.47 -8.01
CA TRP A 334 -6.34 10.19 -8.46
C TRP A 334 -5.19 10.11 -7.47
N SER A 335 -5.46 10.32 -6.18
CA SER A 335 -4.43 10.23 -5.15
C SER A 335 -3.84 8.82 -5.06
N GLN A 336 -4.68 7.79 -5.23
CA GLN A 336 -4.24 6.39 -5.24
C GLN A 336 -3.45 6.04 -6.50
N LEU A 337 -3.84 6.54 -7.66
CA LEU A 337 -3.13 6.33 -8.92
C LEU A 337 -1.74 6.96 -8.89
N LEU A 338 -1.61 8.16 -8.32
CA LEU A 338 -0.31 8.83 -8.18
C LEU A 338 0.59 8.09 -7.18
N LEU A 339 0.05 7.69 -6.02
CA LEU A 339 0.77 6.86 -5.06
C LEU A 339 1.23 5.55 -5.68
N LEU A 340 0.38 4.93 -6.49
CA LEU A 340 0.71 3.71 -7.21
C LEU A 340 1.82 3.94 -8.25
N LEU A 341 1.77 5.04 -9.00
CA LEU A 341 2.82 5.40 -9.95
C LEU A 341 4.16 5.58 -9.23
N ALA A 342 4.17 6.24 -8.08
CA ALA A 342 5.37 6.36 -7.24
C ALA A 342 5.89 4.99 -6.79
N LEU A 343 5.00 4.07 -6.40
CA LEU A 343 5.38 2.70 -6.04
C LEU A 343 6.00 1.93 -7.22
N ILE A 344 5.46 2.11 -8.43
CA ILE A 344 6.02 1.53 -9.67
C ILE A 344 7.42 2.07 -9.94
N VAL A 345 7.64 3.38 -9.77
CA VAL A 345 8.98 3.98 -9.94
C VAL A 345 9.97 3.42 -8.93
N VAL A 346 9.58 3.31 -7.65
CA VAL A 346 10.43 2.70 -6.61
C VAL A 346 10.71 1.23 -6.93
N TYR A 347 9.72 0.48 -7.39
CA TYR A 347 9.87 -0.91 -7.84
C TYR A 347 10.91 -1.02 -8.97
N LEU A 348 10.82 -0.20 -10.01
CA LEU A 348 11.79 -0.19 -11.11
C LEU A 348 13.19 0.23 -10.65
N TYR A 349 13.27 1.22 -9.75
CA TYR A 349 14.54 1.67 -9.18
C TYR A 349 15.23 0.59 -8.35
N ASN A 350 14.47 -0.20 -7.58
CA ASN A 350 15.04 -1.31 -6.80
C ASN A 350 15.80 -2.31 -7.68
N PHE A 351 15.27 -2.64 -8.87
CA PHE A 351 15.95 -3.51 -9.84
C PHE A 351 17.22 -2.88 -10.43
N LYS A 352 17.28 -1.55 -10.55
CA LYS A 352 18.46 -0.85 -11.04
C LYS A 352 19.62 -0.84 -10.02
N VAL A 353 19.30 -0.80 -8.73
CA VAL A 353 20.30 -0.70 -7.64
C VAL A 353 20.76 -2.09 -7.15
N LEU A 354 20.13 -3.17 -7.62
CA LEU A 354 20.51 -4.54 -7.29
C LEU A 354 21.96 -4.83 -7.74
N PRO A 355 22.89 -5.15 -6.82
CA PRO A 355 24.31 -5.36 -7.14
C PRO A 355 24.52 -6.76 -7.74
N LEU A 356 24.08 -6.96 -8.97
CA LEU A 356 24.17 -8.25 -9.68
C LEU A 356 25.62 -8.63 -10.01
N GLU A 357 26.51 -7.64 -10.15
CA GLU A 357 27.94 -7.81 -10.46
C GLU A 357 28.76 -8.36 -9.28
N LYS A 358 28.23 -8.32 -8.05
CA LYS A 358 28.95 -8.74 -6.83
C LYS A 358 28.62 -10.16 -6.37
N ALA A 359 27.77 -10.89 -7.09
CA ALA A 359 27.39 -12.25 -6.73
C ALA A 359 28.47 -13.27 -7.16
N TYR A 360 28.82 -14.21 -6.27
CA TYR A 360 29.74 -15.32 -6.54
C TYR A 360 29.21 -16.35 -7.57
N ILE A 361 28.00 -16.13 -8.11
CA ILE A 361 27.32 -16.97 -9.12
C ILE A 361 27.47 -16.26 -10.47
N ARG A 362 27.58 -17.04 -11.57
CA ARG A 362 27.65 -16.51 -12.93
C ARG A 362 26.48 -15.54 -13.19
N ILE A 363 26.82 -14.29 -13.49
CA ILE A 363 25.90 -13.13 -13.51
C ILE A 363 24.66 -13.40 -14.36
N ASP A 364 24.83 -14.08 -15.49
CA ASP A 364 23.74 -14.31 -16.45
C ASP A 364 22.70 -15.33 -15.96
N ILE A 365 23.10 -16.34 -15.19
CA ILE A 365 22.15 -17.34 -14.63
C ILE A 365 21.29 -16.67 -13.56
N LEU A 366 21.92 -15.90 -12.69
CA LEU A 366 21.24 -15.18 -11.62
C LEU A 366 20.27 -14.12 -12.18
N GLN A 367 20.66 -13.41 -13.25
CA GLN A 367 19.81 -12.45 -13.94
C GLN A 367 18.53 -13.09 -14.49
N ASN A 368 18.65 -14.24 -15.16
CA ASN A 368 17.51 -14.90 -15.79
C ASN A 368 16.58 -15.58 -14.76
N GLU A 369 17.11 -16.12 -13.67
CA GLU A 369 16.28 -16.60 -12.55
C GLU A 369 15.52 -15.45 -11.86
N ILE A 370 16.20 -14.32 -11.61
CA ILE A 370 15.56 -13.11 -11.08
C ILE A 370 14.48 -12.59 -12.03
N ALA A 371 14.73 -12.62 -13.34
CA ALA A 371 13.75 -12.23 -14.36
C ALA A 371 12.51 -13.14 -14.39
N PHE A 372 12.70 -14.45 -14.21
CA PHE A 372 11.58 -15.39 -14.09
C PHE A 372 10.78 -15.15 -12.81
N LEU A 373 11.44 -14.93 -11.67
CA LEU A 373 10.77 -14.54 -10.43
C LEU A 373 10.05 -13.19 -10.55
N ASN A 374 10.61 -12.27 -11.35
CA ASN A 374 10.03 -10.96 -11.63
C ASN A 374 8.72 -11.05 -12.42
N LEU A 375 8.46 -12.12 -13.18
CA LEU A 375 7.12 -12.39 -13.74
C LEU A 375 6.06 -12.48 -12.62
N GLY A 376 6.39 -13.21 -11.55
CA GLY A 376 5.53 -13.36 -10.38
C GLY A 376 5.32 -12.05 -9.62
N LEU A 377 6.40 -11.30 -9.40
CA LEU A 377 6.34 -9.98 -8.76
C LEU A 377 5.53 -8.98 -9.58
N SER A 378 5.72 -8.95 -10.90
CA SER A 378 4.97 -8.10 -11.82
C SER A 378 3.49 -8.47 -11.82
N GLY A 379 3.15 -9.76 -11.87
CA GLY A 379 1.78 -10.24 -11.74
C GLY A 379 1.16 -9.87 -10.38
N PHE A 380 1.93 -9.94 -9.30
CA PHE A 380 1.49 -9.50 -7.97
C PHE A 380 1.20 -8.00 -7.92
N VAL A 381 2.06 -7.17 -8.53
CA VAL A 381 1.83 -5.72 -8.63
C VAL A 381 0.55 -5.44 -9.43
N VAL A 382 0.35 -6.08 -10.58
CA VAL A 382 -0.87 -5.94 -11.39
C VAL A 382 -2.12 -6.36 -10.59
N SER A 383 -2.05 -7.44 -9.80
CA SER A 383 -3.14 -7.85 -8.91
C SER A 383 -3.38 -6.82 -7.78
N ALA A 384 -2.34 -6.30 -7.14
CA ALA A 384 -2.48 -5.28 -6.10
C ALA A 384 -3.19 -4.01 -6.63
N ILE A 385 -2.90 -3.63 -7.88
CA ILE A 385 -3.56 -2.53 -8.58
C ILE A 385 -5.02 -2.88 -8.88
N ALA A 386 -5.28 -4.10 -9.36
CA ALA A 386 -6.62 -4.56 -9.68
C ALA A 386 -7.53 -4.56 -8.44
N THR A 387 -6.97 -4.86 -7.27
CA THR A 387 -7.67 -4.79 -5.99
C THR A 387 -8.16 -3.38 -5.65
N ARG A 388 -7.43 -2.34 -6.10
CA ARG A 388 -7.73 -0.94 -5.78
C ARG A 388 -8.70 -0.30 -6.78
N PHE A 389 -8.59 -0.64 -8.06
CA PHE A 389 -9.38 0.03 -9.11
C PHE A 389 -10.50 -0.85 -9.67
N ILE A 390 -10.24 -2.14 -9.90
CA ILE A 390 -11.15 -3.02 -10.65
C ILE A 390 -12.10 -3.75 -9.71
N TYR A 391 -11.58 -4.32 -8.62
CA TYR A 391 -12.39 -5.01 -7.63
C TYR A 391 -13.51 -4.12 -7.05
N PRO A 392 -13.27 -2.87 -6.61
CA PRO A 392 -14.34 -2.03 -6.08
C PRO A 392 -15.19 -1.39 -7.18
N SER A 393 -14.85 -1.51 -8.47
CA SER A 393 -15.53 -0.81 -9.57
C SER A 393 -17.04 -1.09 -9.68
N ILE A 394 -17.49 -2.27 -9.25
CA ILE A 394 -18.92 -2.61 -9.18
C ILE A 394 -19.57 -1.96 -7.97
N SER A 395 -18.88 -1.99 -6.83
CA SER A 395 -19.35 -1.38 -5.58
C SER A 395 -19.35 0.15 -5.66
N SER A 396 -18.43 0.75 -6.42
CA SER A 396 -18.28 2.20 -6.56
C SER A 396 -19.47 2.87 -7.24
N GLU A 397 -20.29 2.11 -7.97
CA GLU A 397 -21.59 2.58 -8.48
C GLU A 397 -22.54 3.04 -7.37
N GLY A 398 -22.37 2.51 -6.15
CA GLY A 398 -23.18 2.86 -4.99
C GLY A 398 -24.67 2.60 -5.23
N GLU A 399 -25.52 3.48 -4.73
CA GLU A 399 -26.98 3.35 -4.87
C GLU A 399 -27.46 3.55 -6.32
N ALA A 400 -26.66 4.20 -7.18
CA ALA A 400 -27.00 4.35 -8.60
C ALA A 400 -26.98 3.03 -9.37
N PHE A 401 -26.42 1.96 -8.79
CA PHE A 401 -26.48 0.61 -9.37
C PHE A 401 -27.93 0.16 -9.62
N TRP A 402 -28.87 0.53 -8.75
CA TRP A 402 -30.28 0.16 -8.89
C TRP A 402 -30.93 0.81 -10.13
N ILE A 403 -30.51 2.04 -10.48
CA ILE A 403 -30.97 2.74 -11.68
C ILE A 403 -30.51 2.00 -12.95
N ILE A 404 -29.24 1.56 -12.97
CA ILE A 404 -28.67 0.79 -14.10
C ILE A 404 -29.45 -0.51 -14.28
N ARG A 405 -29.82 -1.17 -13.19
CA ARG A 405 -30.56 -2.42 -13.24
C ARG A 405 -32.01 -2.26 -13.69
N SER A 406 -32.67 -1.16 -13.35
CA SER A 406 -34.01 -0.84 -13.86
C SER A 406 -34.02 -0.38 -15.31
N SER A 407 -32.85 -0.05 -15.88
CA SER A 407 -32.73 0.33 -17.28
C SER A 407 -32.75 -0.91 -18.19
N PRO A 408 -33.08 -0.79 -19.50
CA PRO A 408 -33.04 -1.91 -20.45
C PRO A 408 -31.61 -2.44 -20.74
N PHE A 409 -30.62 -2.00 -19.98
CA PHE A 409 -29.21 -2.36 -20.14
C PHE A 409 -28.89 -3.67 -19.42
N SER A 410 -28.51 -4.71 -20.18
CA SER A 410 -28.25 -6.04 -19.62
C SER A 410 -26.99 -6.09 -18.73
N MET A 411 -27.03 -6.90 -17.67
CA MET A 411 -25.88 -7.12 -16.78
C MET A 411 -24.67 -7.72 -17.51
N HIS A 412 -24.93 -8.47 -18.59
CA HIS A 412 -23.91 -8.93 -19.52
C HIS A 412 -23.11 -7.75 -20.10
N ARG A 413 -23.79 -6.78 -20.71
CA ARG A 413 -23.16 -5.59 -21.29
C ARG A 413 -22.46 -4.74 -20.23
N PHE A 414 -22.99 -4.69 -19.01
CA PHE A 414 -22.39 -3.99 -17.89
C PHE A 414 -21.02 -4.54 -17.48
N ILE A 415 -20.91 -5.86 -17.27
CA ILE A 415 -19.63 -6.48 -16.94
C ILE A 415 -18.62 -6.34 -18.08
N TRP A 416 -19.06 -6.54 -19.33
CA TRP A 416 -18.18 -6.37 -20.49
C TRP A 416 -17.69 -4.94 -20.66
N CYS A 417 -18.54 -3.93 -20.41
CA CYS A 417 -18.14 -2.54 -20.40
C CYS A 417 -17.00 -2.29 -19.40
N LYS A 418 -17.15 -2.75 -18.15
CA LYS A 418 -16.08 -2.63 -17.15
C LYS A 418 -14.82 -3.38 -17.58
N TYR A 419 -14.96 -4.61 -18.09
CA TYR A 419 -13.83 -5.40 -18.56
C TYR A 419 -13.06 -4.70 -19.68
N LEU A 420 -13.75 -4.14 -20.68
CA LEU A 420 -13.15 -3.44 -21.83
C LEU A 420 -12.47 -2.12 -21.46
N ILE A 421 -12.91 -1.45 -20.40
CA ILE A 421 -12.27 -0.21 -19.92
C ILE A 421 -11.00 -0.54 -19.13
N TYR A 422 -11.08 -1.48 -18.19
CA TYR A 422 -9.97 -1.76 -17.29
C TYR A 422 -8.88 -2.64 -17.91
N LEU A 423 -9.21 -3.50 -18.89
CA LEU A 423 -8.24 -4.40 -19.51
C LEU A 423 -7.12 -3.65 -20.25
N PRO A 424 -7.38 -2.70 -21.19
CA PRO A 424 -6.31 -1.97 -21.87
C PRO A 424 -5.41 -1.20 -20.90
N PHE A 425 -6.03 -0.57 -19.90
CA PHE A 425 -5.30 0.15 -18.85
C PHE A 425 -4.32 -0.77 -18.11
N MET A 426 -4.77 -1.98 -17.73
CA MET A 426 -3.92 -2.96 -17.06
C MET A 426 -2.86 -3.58 -17.96
N LEU A 427 -3.16 -3.81 -19.24
CA LEU A 427 -2.19 -4.33 -20.20
C LEU A 427 -1.05 -3.35 -20.43
N ILE A 428 -1.35 -2.05 -20.58
CA ILE A 428 -0.33 -1.00 -20.70
C ILE A 428 0.55 -0.98 -19.44
N LEU A 429 -0.08 -0.97 -18.26
CA LEU A 429 0.66 -0.90 -17.00
C LEU A 429 1.53 -2.16 -16.79
N GLY A 430 0.97 -3.36 -16.95
CA GLY A 430 1.70 -4.61 -16.82
C GLY A 430 2.83 -4.75 -17.85
N GLY A 431 2.59 -4.33 -19.10
CA GLY A 431 3.59 -4.29 -20.15
C GLY A 431 4.75 -3.35 -19.82
N ILE A 432 4.47 -2.13 -19.38
CA ILE A 432 5.51 -1.17 -18.94
C ILE A 432 6.33 -1.77 -17.80
N LEU A 433 5.69 -2.40 -16.81
CA LEU A 433 6.39 -3.02 -15.69
C LEU A 433 7.37 -4.09 -16.16
N ILE A 434 6.89 -5.14 -16.85
CA ILE A 434 7.72 -6.30 -17.19
C ILE A 434 8.82 -5.95 -18.20
N ILE A 435 8.49 -5.16 -19.23
CA ILE A 435 9.45 -4.77 -20.26
C ILE A 435 10.53 -3.87 -19.66
N SER A 436 10.16 -2.87 -18.86
CA SER A 436 11.14 -1.98 -18.23
C SER A 436 12.04 -2.74 -17.27
N THR A 437 11.49 -3.64 -16.44
CA THR A 437 12.32 -4.47 -15.54
C THR A 437 13.26 -5.39 -16.29
N ASN A 438 12.80 -6.04 -17.37
CA ASN A 438 13.62 -6.96 -18.15
C ASN A 438 14.76 -6.22 -18.88
N ILE A 439 14.50 -4.99 -19.35
CA ILE A 439 15.55 -4.12 -19.92
C ILE A 439 16.57 -3.73 -18.83
N ILE A 440 16.11 -3.31 -17.65
CA ILE A 440 17.00 -2.93 -16.53
C ILE A 440 17.88 -4.11 -16.10
N LEU A 441 17.33 -5.33 -16.14
CA LEU A 441 18.02 -6.57 -15.76
C LEU A 441 18.92 -7.17 -16.87
N ASN A 442 18.92 -6.60 -18.09
CA ASN A 442 19.66 -7.12 -19.25
C ASN A 442 19.38 -8.60 -19.55
N VAL A 443 18.11 -9.00 -19.49
CA VAL A 443 17.64 -10.38 -19.65
C VAL A 443 17.78 -10.86 -21.11
N SER A 444 17.93 -12.17 -21.34
CA SER A 444 17.95 -12.72 -22.70
C SER A 444 16.66 -12.40 -23.46
N LYS A 445 16.75 -12.23 -24.79
CA LYS A 445 15.60 -11.83 -25.62
C LYS A 445 14.48 -12.87 -25.59
N THR A 446 14.82 -14.16 -25.61
CA THR A 446 13.87 -15.29 -25.54
C THR A 446 13.04 -15.25 -24.26
N LEU A 447 13.70 -15.05 -23.11
CA LEU A 447 13.05 -14.97 -21.81
C LEU A 447 12.23 -13.69 -21.67
N MET A 448 12.72 -12.57 -22.21
CA MET A 448 11.96 -11.31 -22.23
C MET A 448 10.64 -11.45 -22.99
N TYR A 449 10.64 -12.07 -24.17
CA TYR A 449 9.40 -12.30 -24.93
C TYR A 449 8.48 -13.29 -24.22
N SER A 450 9.02 -14.40 -23.71
CA SER A 450 8.24 -15.40 -22.99
C SER A 450 7.53 -14.78 -21.78
N THR A 451 8.26 -14.10 -20.90
CA THR A 451 7.70 -13.46 -19.69
C THR A 451 6.73 -12.32 -20.01
N SER A 452 6.97 -11.56 -21.08
CA SER A 452 6.06 -10.47 -21.48
C SER A 452 4.74 -11.01 -22.03
N ILE A 453 4.79 -12.06 -22.86
CA ILE A 453 3.61 -12.73 -23.41
C ILE A 453 2.81 -13.40 -22.29
N THR A 454 3.47 -14.06 -21.35
CA THR A 454 2.78 -14.74 -20.25
C THR A 454 2.12 -13.73 -19.32
N LEU A 455 2.78 -12.61 -18.98
CA LEU A 455 2.13 -11.55 -18.22
C LEU A 455 0.94 -10.92 -18.96
N PHE A 456 1.03 -10.76 -20.28
CA PHE A 456 -0.08 -10.29 -21.10
C PHE A 456 -1.32 -11.17 -20.90
N PHE A 457 -1.21 -12.49 -21.01
CA PHE A 457 -2.34 -13.42 -20.80
C PHE A 457 -2.81 -13.52 -19.34
N ILE A 458 -1.87 -13.49 -18.38
CA ILE A 458 -2.20 -13.44 -16.94
C ILE A 458 -3.08 -12.22 -16.65
N THR A 459 -2.80 -11.08 -17.27
CA THR A 459 -3.53 -9.82 -17.05
C THR A 459 -5.01 -9.94 -17.42
N PHE A 460 -5.36 -10.63 -18.52
CA PHE A 460 -6.76 -10.91 -18.88
C PHE A 460 -7.50 -11.62 -17.74
N SER A 461 -6.85 -12.64 -17.18
CA SER A 461 -7.41 -13.45 -16.10
C SER A 461 -7.54 -12.65 -14.80
N ILE A 462 -6.52 -11.85 -14.44
CA ILE A 462 -6.54 -11.01 -13.22
C ILE A 462 -7.72 -10.03 -13.27
N VAL A 463 -7.92 -9.33 -14.40
CA VAL A 463 -9.03 -8.37 -14.56
C VAL A 463 -10.38 -9.09 -14.42
N ALA A 464 -10.54 -10.27 -15.03
CA ALA A 464 -11.77 -11.04 -14.94
C ALA A 464 -12.04 -11.58 -13.51
N ILE A 465 -11.00 -12.04 -12.81
CA ILE A 465 -11.11 -12.47 -11.41
C ILE A 465 -11.50 -11.28 -10.52
N ALA A 466 -10.94 -10.09 -10.75
CA ALA A 466 -11.26 -8.89 -9.98
C ALA A 466 -12.74 -8.52 -10.10
N LEU A 467 -13.26 -8.50 -11.33
CA LEU A 467 -14.69 -8.25 -11.58
C LEU A 467 -15.58 -9.34 -10.98
N ARG A 468 -15.18 -10.62 -11.05
CA ARG A 468 -15.90 -11.73 -10.43
C ARG A 468 -16.02 -11.54 -8.92
N ILE A 469 -14.91 -11.29 -8.23
CA ILE A 469 -14.93 -11.15 -6.76
C ILE A 469 -15.67 -9.86 -6.36
N GLY A 470 -15.53 -8.79 -7.14
CA GLY A 470 -16.31 -7.55 -6.97
C GLY A 470 -17.83 -7.76 -7.10
N ALA A 471 -18.25 -8.62 -8.04
CA ALA A 471 -19.65 -9.01 -8.20
C ALA A 471 -20.16 -9.97 -7.10
N GLN A 472 -19.27 -10.76 -6.50
CA GLN A 472 -19.62 -11.69 -5.42
C GLN A 472 -19.80 -11.01 -4.06
N TYR A 473 -19.03 -9.96 -3.80
CA TYR A 473 -19.07 -9.19 -2.55
C TYR A 473 -19.36 -7.71 -2.80
N PRO A 474 -20.50 -7.35 -3.41
CA PRO A 474 -20.83 -5.96 -3.64
C PRO A 474 -21.14 -5.25 -2.33
N ASN A 475 -20.56 -4.06 -2.13
CA ASN A 475 -20.90 -3.18 -1.03
C ASN A 475 -21.23 -1.78 -1.55
N PHE A 476 -22.51 -1.55 -1.85
CA PHE A 476 -23.00 -0.29 -2.43
C PHE A 476 -23.12 0.85 -1.39
N ARG A 477 -23.13 0.53 -0.09
CA ARG A 477 -23.20 1.52 1.00
C ARG A 477 -21.82 1.67 1.64
N TYR A 478 -20.94 2.37 0.94
CA TYR A 478 -19.57 2.63 1.39
C TYR A 478 -19.37 4.12 1.72
N GLU A 479 -18.55 4.38 2.74
CA GLU A 479 -18.09 5.73 3.10
C GLU A 479 -16.85 6.13 2.30
N ASN A 480 -15.94 5.18 2.05
CA ASN A 480 -14.72 5.36 1.28
C ASN A 480 -14.42 4.14 0.39
N ILE A 481 -14.15 4.36 -0.89
CA ILE A 481 -13.84 3.29 -1.85
C ILE A 481 -12.59 2.50 -1.42
N ALA A 482 -11.60 3.17 -0.82
CA ALA A 482 -10.38 2.54 -0.32
C ALA A 482 -10.65 1.47 0.75
N GLN A 483 -11.72 1.63 1.54
CA GLN A 483 -12.11 0.66 2.56
C GLN A 483 -12.71 -0.61 1.96
N ILE A 484 -13.29 -0.54 0.76
CA ILE A 484 -13.82 -1.73 0.07
C ILE A 484 -12.66 -2.67 -0.28
N SER A 485 -11.57 -2.12 -0.83
CA SER A 485 -10.37 -2.87 -1.23
C SER A 485 -9.64 -3.55 -0.07
N THR A 486 -9.78 -3.04 1.16
CA THR A 486 -9.20 -3.66 2.37
C THR A 486 -10.16 -4.63 3.08
N GLY A 487 -11.37 -4.80 2.56
CA GLY A 487 -12.34 -5.76 3.08
C GLY A 487 -12.02 -7.22 2.71
N ILE A 488 -12.85 -8.13 3.24
CA ILE A 488 -12.72 -9.58 3.02
C ILE A 488 -12.69 -9.95 1.54
N GLY A 489 -13.47 -9.28 0.69
CA GLY A 489 -13.48 -9.55 -0.75
C GLY A 489 -12.17 -9.15 -1.44
N GLY A 490 -11.54 -8.04 -1.05
CA GLY A 490 -10.23 -7.64 -1.56
C GLY A 490 -9.13 -8.63 -1.16
N LEU A 491 -9.16 -9.13 0.08
CA LEU A 491 -8.25 -10.18 0.56
C LEU A 491 -8.48 -11.50 -0.19
N THR A 492 -9.73 -11.88 -0.43
CA THR A 492 -10.09 -13.09 -1.19
C THR A 492 -9.59 -13.00 -2.63
N PHE A 493 -9.77 -11.85 -3.27
CA PHE A 493 -9.24 -11.58 -4.60
C PHE A 493 -7.71 -11.74 -4.64
N MET A 494 -6.99 -11.11 -3.71
CA MET A 494 -5.53 -11.21 -3.63
C MET A 494 -5.04 -12.65 -3.50
N ILE A 495 -5.65 -13.45 -2.62
CA ILE A 495 -5.28 -14.87 -2.44
C ILE A 495 -5.48 -15.65 -3.73
N ILE A 496 -6.63 -15.49 -4.40
CA ILE A 496 -6.94 -16.22 -5.64
C ILE A 496 -5.99 -15.78 -6.76
N SER A 497 -5.72 -14.49 -6.90
CA SER A 497 -4.78 -13.99 -7.91
C SER A 497 -3.35 -14.48 -7.68
N VAL A 498 -2.85 -14.46 -6.44
CA VAL A 498 -1.52 -14.97 -6.11
C VAL A 498 -1.43 -16.46 -6.39
N ALA A 499 -2.41 -17.26 -5.92
CA ALA A 499 -2.44 -18.70 -6.19
C ALA A 499 -2.46 -19.00 -7.70
N PHE A 500 -3.20 -18.22 -8.48
CA PHE A 500 -3.25 -18.33 -9.93
C PHE A 500 -1.91 -17.99 -10.61
N ILE A 501 -1.26 -16.90 -10.21
CA ILE A 501 0.07 -16.51 -10.73
C ILE A 501 1.10 -17.59 -10.39
N THR A 502 1.12 -18.07 -9.13
CA THR A 502 2.04 -19.12 -8.69
C THR A 502 1.81 -20.42 -9.46
N LEU A 503 0.55 -20.79 -9.75
CA LEU A 503 0.24 -21.96 -10.57
C LEU A 503 0.81 -21.84 -11.98
N ILE A 504 0.65 -20.68 -12.63
CA ILE A 504 1.20 -20.44 -13.97
C ILE A 504 2.73 -20.51 -13.95
N MET A 505 3.36 -19.85 -12.98
CA MET A 505 4.82 -19.93 -12.82
C MET A 505 5.30 -21.36 -12.60
N ALA A 506 4.60 -22.18 -11.80
CA ALA A 506 4.98 -23.56 -11.57
C ALA A 506 4.95 -24.40 -12.86
N ILE A 507 3.98 -24.14 -13.75
CA ILE A 507 3.86 -24.81 -15.05
C ILE A 507 4.96 -24.33 -16.02
N GLU A 508 5.29 -23.03 -16.02
CA GLU A 508 6.27 -22.44 -16.92
C GLU A 508 7.73 -22.64 -16.50
N ALA A 509 7.99 -22.94 -15.22
CA ALA A 509 9.34 -23.11 -14.70
C ALA A 509 10.15 -24.15 -15.49
N GLY A 510 9.55 -25.29 -15.83
CA GLY A 510 10.20 -26.35 -16.62
C GLY A 510 10.55 -25.91 -18.05
N PRO A 511 9.56 -25.48 -18.86
CA PRO A 511 9.79 -24.99 -20.23
C PRO A 511 10.81 -23.85 -20.31
N VAL A 512 10.70 -22.87 -19.40
CA VAL A 512 11.59 -21.71 -19.37
C VAL A 512 13.02 -22.11 -19.02
N TYR A 513 13.20 -23.02 -18.06
CA TYR A 513 14.51 -23.57 -17.72
C TYR A 513 15.16 -24.32 -18.89
N ILE A 514 14.38 -25.08 -19.65
CA ILE A 514 14.88 -25.80 -20.84
C ILE A 514 15.31 -24.82 -21.93
N LEU A 515 14.50 -23.81 -22.24
CA LEU A 515 14.81 -22.77 -23.22
C LEU A 515 16.09 -22.02 -22.85
N PHE A 516 16.22 -21.67 -21.57
CA PHE A 516 17.39 -21.01 -21.02
C PHE A 516 18.67 -21.84 -21.19
N ILE A 517 18.65 -23.11 -20.79
CA ILE A 517 19.83 -23.98 -20.90
C ILE A 517 20.22 -24.26 -22.36
N SER A 518 19.24 -24.36 -23.26
CA SER A 518 19.53 -24.58 -24.67
C SER A 518 20.24 -23.40 -25.33
N GLU A 519 19.85 -22.16 -24.98
CA GLU A 519 20.48 -20.94 -25.49
C GLU A 519 21.88 -20.73 -24.88
N PHE A 520 22.09 -21.17 -23.62
CA PHE A 520 23.38 -21.04 -22.95
C PHE A 520 24.43 -22.08 -23.33
N LYS A 521 24.01 -23.27 -23.73
CA LYS A 521 24.92 -24.39 -24.06
C LYS A 521 25.03 -24.66 -25.57
N ASP A 522 24.41 -23.84 -26.41
CA ASP A 522 24.26 -24.07 -27.86
C ASP A 522 23.82 -25.51 -28.19
N MET A 523 22.99 -26.10 -27.33
CA MET A 523 22.53 -27.47 -27.50
C MET A 523 21.24 -27.51 -28.31
N SER A 524 21.18 -28.42 -29.29
CA SER A 524 19.95 -28.69 -30.01
C SER A 524 18.87 -29.26 -29.06
N ILE A 525 17.69 -28.63 -29.09
CA ILE A 525 16.55 -29.07 -28.28
C ILE A 525 15.95 -30.31 -28.95
N SER A 526 15.94 -31.43 -28.24
CA SER A 526 15.28 -32.67 -28.70
C SER A 526 13.79 -32.42 -28.97
N ILE A 527 13.23 -33.11 -29.97
CA ILE A 527 11.81 -33.03 -30.37
C ILE A 527 10.87 -33.25 -29.18
N LEU A 528 11.20 -34.17 -28.27
CA LEU A 528 10.42 -34.43 -27.05
C LEU A 528 10.36 -33.20 -26.11
N LYS A 529 11.45 -32.44 -26.00
CA LYS A 529 11.51 -31.22 -25.19
C LYS A 529 10.71 -30.08 -25.83
N TRP A 530 10.73 -29.98 -27.16
CA TRP A 530 9.87 -29.04 -27.89
C TRP A 530 8.39 -29.33 -27.70
N ILE A 531 7.99 -30.61 -27.74
CA ILE A 531 6.61 -31.02 -27.46
C ILE A 531 6.21 -30.60 -26.05
N TYR A 532 7.07 -30.83 -25.04
CA TYR A 532 6.81 -30.42 -23.66
C TYR A 532 6.66 -28.90 -23.51
N ILE A 533 7.51 -28.11 -24.17
CA ILE A 533 7.45 -26.64 -24.17
C ILE A 533 6.11 -26.17 -24.77
N ILE A 534 5.77 -26.65 -25.98
CA ILE A 534 4.54 -26.25 -26.68
C ILE A 534 3.30 -26.65 -25.89
N LEU A 535 3.28 -27.87 -25.34
CA LEU A 535 2.15 -28.36 -24.54
C LEU A 535 1.97 -27.52 -23.27
N SER A 536 3.06 -27.14 -22.59
CA SER A 536 3.00 -26.35 -21.36
C SER A 536 2.50 -24.92 -21.64
N PHE A 537 3.03 -24.23 -22.65
CA PHE A 537 2.55 -22.89 -23.03
C PHE A 537 1.10 -22.93 -23.54
N SER A 538 0.73 -23.94 -24.33
CA SER A 538 -0.65 -24.14 -24.79
C SER A 538 -1.60 -24.39 -23.61
N PHE A 539 -1.16 -25.14 -22.60
CA PHE A 539 -1.94 -25.37 -21.38
C PHE A 539 -2.13 -24.09 -20.57
N VAL A 540 -1.11 -23.24 -20.45
CA VAL A 540 -1.24 -21.92 -19.81
C VAL A 540 -2.23 -21.03 -20.56
N LEU A 541 -2.18 -20.99 -21.90
CA LEU A 541 -3.14 -20.26 -22.73
C LEU A 541 -4.57 -20.78 -22.54
N PHE A 542 -4.75 -22.09 -22.52
CA PHE A 542 -6.05 -22.69 -22.25
C PHE A 542 -6.57 -22.32 -20.85
N LEU A 543 -5.71 -22.43 -19.83
CA LEU A 543 -6.08 -22.19 -18.44
C LEU A 543 -6.42 -20.71 -18.19
N THR A 544 -5.66 -19.78 -18.77
CA THR A 544 -5.95 -18.33 -18.72
C THR A 544 -7.25 -17.99 -19.43
N PHE A 545 -7.50 -18.53 -20.62
CA PHE A 545 -8.76 -18.31 -21.34
C PHE A 545 -9.95 -18.88 -20.57
N PHE A 546 -9.82 -20.11 -20.07
CA PHE A 546 -10.86 -20.77 -19.28
C PHE A 546 -11.21 -19.98 -18.02
N ILE A 547 -10.22 -19.51 -17.27
CA ILE A 547 -10.43 -18.72 -16.05
C ILE A 547 -11.05 -17.37 -16.37
N THR A 548 -10.63 -16.71 -17.45
CA THR A 548 -11.21 -15.44 -17.91
C THR A 548 -12.69 -15.62 -18.23
N TYR A 549 -13.02 -16.59 -19.10
CA TYR A 549 -14.40 -16.88 -19.50
C TYR A 549 -15.27 -17.25 -18.30
N ARG A 550 -14.80 -18.18 -17.45
CA ARG A 550 -15.59 -18.64 -16.30
C ARG A 550 -15.80 -17.52 -15.28
N SER A 551 -14.81 -16.67 -15.06
CA SER A 551 -14.91 -15.56 -14.10
C SER A 551 -15.91 -14.51 -14.55
N LEU A 552 -15.89 -14.12 -15.83
CA LEU A 552 -16.89 -13.20 -16.39
C LEU A 552 -18.30 -13.79 -16.32
N LYS A 553 -18.47 -15.08 -16.68
CA LYS A 553 -19.78 -15.75 -16.59
C LYS A 553 -20.32 -15.78 -15.16
N ILE A 554 -19.48 -16.08 -14.17
CA ILE A 554 -19.88 -16.07 -12.75
C ILE A 554 -20.23 -14.66 -12.29
N ALA A 555 -19.48 -13.64 -12.72
CA ALA A 555 -19.76 -12.24 -12.38
C ALA A 555 -21.17 -11.83 -12.86
N ILE A 556 -21.50 -12.14 -14.11
CA ILE A 556 -22.80 -11.83 -14.72
C ILE A 556 -23.93 -12.53 -13.97
N LEU A 557 -23.84 -13.85 -13.81
CA LEU A 557 -24.86 -14.64 -13.10
C LEU A 557 -25.08 -14.17 -11.66
N ARG A 558 -24.03 -13.69 -10.99
CA ARG A 558 -24.13 -13.21 -9.62
C ARG A 558 -24.85 -11.87 -9.53
N LEU A 559 -24.59 -10.95 -10.46
CA LEU A 559 -25.29 -9.67 -10.52
C LEU A 559 -26.77 -9.84 -10.89
N GLU A 560 -27.10 -10.77 -11.77
CA GLU A 560 -28.50 -11.09 -12.12
C GLU A 560 -29.29 -11.61 -10.92
N ARG A 561 -28.64 -12.35 -10.02
CA ARG A 561 -29.24 -12.98 -8.82
C ARG A 561 -29.29 -12.09 -7.57
N LEU A 562 -28.76 -10.88 -7.58
CA LEU A 562 -28.91 -9.99 -6.42
C LEU A 562 -30.41 -9.71 -6.25
N GLU A 563 -31.05 -10.11 -5.17
CA GLU A 563 -32.47 -9.79 -4.94
C GLU A 563 -32.63 -8.30 -4.60
N THR A 564 -33.78 -7.72 -4.96
CA THR A 564 -34.22 -6.37 -4.55
C THR A 564 -34.53 -6.32 -3.07
#